data_AF-A0A1W6B8C3-F1
#
_entry.id   AF-A0A1W6B8C3-F1
#
_cell.length_a   1.000
_cell.length_b   1.000
_cell.length_c   1.000
_cell.angle_alpha   90.00
_cell.angle_beta   90.00
_cell.angle_gamma   90.00
#
_symmetry.space_group_name_H-M   'P 1'
#
loop_
_entity.id
_entity.type
_entity.pdbx_description
1 polymer ?
#
loop_
_entity_poly.entity_id
_entity_poly.type
_entity_poly.pdbx_seq_one_letter_code
_entity_poly.pdbx_strand_id
1 'polypeptide(L)' 'MKKTIYLPQFDKKAEAEVFGGKITVRYDGNEGFPRNLKVKDQFYVVIDEQEKVMILTRKAIGSWHFSLL' A
#
# COMPACT_ATOMS: atom_id res chain seq x y z
N MET A 1 8.18 -11.18 -1.11
CA MET A 1 8.85 -10.70 -2.34
C MET A 1 8.42 -9.26 -2.59
N LYS A 2 9.26 -8.45 -3.27
CA LYS A 2 8.84 -7.13 -3.74
C LYS A 2 7.87 -7.29 -4.91
N LYS A 3 6.81 -6.47 -4.94
CA LYS A 3 5.84 -6.38 -6.02
C LYS A 3 5.47 -4.92 -6.24
N THR A 4 5.02 -4.59 -7.44
CA THR A 4 4.41 -3.28 -7.70
C THR A 4 2.94 -3.33 -7.33
N ILE A 5 2.50 -2.39 -6.50
CA ILE A 5 1.09 -2.15 -6.21
C ILE A 5 0.63 -0.89 -6.93
N TYR A 6 -0.66 -0.80 -7.19
CA TYR A 6 -1.33 0.39 -7.70
C TYR A 6 -2.47 0.77 -6.77
N LEU A 7 -2.58 2.06 -6.43
CA LEU A 7 -3.70 2.65 -5.70
C LEU A 7 -4.53 3.47 -6.71
N PRO A 8 -5.62 2.91 -7.25
CA PRO A 8 -6.41 3.55 -8.30
C PRO A 8 -6.98 4.91 -7.89
N GLN A 9 -7.36 5.08 -6.62
CA GLN A 9 -8.01 6.31 -6.13
C GLN A 9 -7.08 7.52 -6.15
N PHE A 10 -5.78 7.28 -6.25
CA PHE A 10 -4.75 8.32 -6.30
C PHE A 10 -3.99 8.32 -7.63
N ASP A 11 -4.28 7.35 -8.51
CA ASP A 11 -3.50 7.05 -9.70
C ASP A 11 -1.98 6.98 -9.43
N LYS A 12 -1.59 6.19 -8.41
CA LYS A 12 -0.19 6.03 -7.99
C LYS A 12 0.22 4.58 -7.87
N LYS A 13 1.46 4.29 -8.28
CA LYS A 13 2.13 3.00 -8.11
C LYS A 13 3.22 3.08 -7.05
N ALA A 14 3.54 1.94 -6.44
CA ALA A 14 4.65 1.80 -5.51
C ALA A 14 5.25 0.39 -5.54
N GLU A 15 6.56 0.29 -5.28
CA GLU A 15 7.17 -0.97 -4.86
C GLU A 15 6.80 -1.28 -3.41
N ALA A 16 6.32 -2.49 -3.17
CA ALA A 16 5.89 -2.95 -1.87
C ALA A 16 6.41 -4.36 -1.57
N GLU A 17 6.71 -4.62 -0.30
CA GLU A 17 6.92 -5.96 0.21
C GLU A 17 5.57 -6.60 0.52
N VAL A 18 5.32 -7.78 -0.05
CA VAL A 18 4.07 -8.52 0.16
C VAL A 18 4.37 -9.81 0.92
N PHE A 19 3.66 -10.00 2.03
CA PHE A 19 3.76 -11.20 2.85
C PHE A 19 2.39 -11.59 3.39
N GLY A 20 1.84 -12.71 2.88
CA GLY A 20 0.48 -13.14 3.19
C GLY A 20 -0.54 -12.04 2.85
N GLY A 21 -1.39 -11.68 3.82
CA GLY A 21 -2.38 -10.61 3.68
C GLY A 21 -1.85 -9.20 3.96
N LYS A 22 -0.54 -9.01 4.12
CA LYS A 22 0.06 -7.71 4.47
C LYS A 22 0.90 -7.14 3.33
N ILE A 23 0.80 -5.82 3.15
CA ILE A 23 1.59 -5.06 2.19
C ILE A 23 2.32 -3.94 2.93
N THR A 24 3.63 -3.87 2.75
CA THR A 24 4.48 -2.81 3.31
C THR A 24 5.07 -1.98 2.18
N VAL A 25 4.75 -0.70 2.14
CA VAL A 25 5.34 0.27 1.21
C VAL A 25 6.32 1.12 1.99
N ARG A 26 7.59 1.12 1.61
CA ARG A 26 8.61 2.02 2.21
C ARG A 26 8.52 3.40 1.57
N TYR A 27 8.83 4.44 2.32
CA TYR A 27 8.84 5.81 1.82
C TYR A 27 9.98 6.00 0.81
N ASP A 28 11.13 5.42 1.12
CA ASP A 28 12.32 5.37 0.27
C ASP A 28 12.03 4.55 -1.00
N GLY A 29 12.26 5.16 -2.16
CA GLY A 29 11.95 4.59 -3.48
C GLY A 29 10.48 4.69 -3.90
N ASN A 30 9.63 5.35 -3.09
CA ASN A 30 8.22 5.59 -3.39
C ASN A 30 7.80 7.04 -3.06
N GLU A 31 8.63 8.02 -3.41
CA GLU A 31 8.44 9.43 -3.05
C GLU A 31 7.14 10.02 -3.62
N GLY A 32 6.68 9.49 -4.74
CA GLY A 32 5.42 9.86 -5.40
C GLY A 32 4.16 9.21 -4.82
N PHE A 33 4.30 8.31 -3.82
CA PHE A 33 3.17 7.65 -3.18
C PHE A 33 2.42 8.62 -2.25
N PRO A 34 1.07 8.52 -2.13
CA PRO A 34 0.30 9.48 -1.35
C PRO A 34 0.72 9.51 0.12
N ARG A 35 1.12 10.69 0.63
CA ARG A 35 1.55 10.84 2.03
C ARG A 35 0.39 11.03 3.01
N ASN A 36 -0.74 11.56 2.54
CA ASN A 36 -1.90 11.96 3.33
C ASN A 36 -2.94 10.83 3.59
N LEU A 37 -2.55 9.56 3.43
CA LEU A 37 -3.43 8.42 3.74
C LEU A 37 -3.85 8.42 5.23
N LYS A 38 -5.01 7.92 5.60
CA LYS A 38 -5.41 7.84 7.03
C LYS A 38 -5.36 6.40 7.52
N VAL A 39 -4.89 6.21 8.75
CA VAL A 39 -4.89 4.90 9.40
C VAL A 39 -6.34 4.51 9.70
N LYS A 40 -6.66 3.22 9.54
CA LYS A 40 -8.01 2.63 9.60
C LYS A 40 -8.92 2.91 8.40
N ASP A 41 -8.49 3.72 7.42
CA ASP A 41 -9.22 3.87 6.16
C ASP A 41 -8.99 2.66 5.25
N GLN A 42 -10.00 2.39 4.42
CA GLN A 42 -9.97 1.37 3.38
C GLN A 42 -9.44 1.94 2.07
N PHE A 43 -8.64 1.13 1.38
CA PHE A 43 -8.05 1.47 0.10
C PHE A 43 -8.21 0.30 -0.87
N TYR A 44 -8.66 0.59 -2.09
CA TYR A 44 -8.50 -0.29 -3.23
C TYR A 44 -7.01 -0.35 -3.59
N VAL A 45 -6.47 -1.55 -3.60
CA VAL A 45 -5.08 -1.83 -3.95
C VAL A 45 -5.11 -2.90 -5.03
N VAL A 46 -4.56 -2.57 -6.21
CA VAL A 46 -4.39 -3.52 -7.30
C VAL A 46 -2.98 -4.10 -7.23
N ILE A 47 -2.89 -5.42 -7.22
CA ILE A 47 -1.63 -6.16 -7.22
C ILE A 47 -1.77 -7.41 -8.08
N ASP A 48 -0.81 -7.65 -8.98
CA ASP A 48 -0.86 -8.77 -9.94
C ASP A 48 -2.22 -8.83 -10.68
N GLU A 49 -2.72 -7.68 -11.14
CA GLU A 49 -4.02 -7.53 -11.84
C GLU A 49 -5.26 -7.87 -10.97
N GLN A 50 -5.08 -8.17 -9.68
CA GLN A 50 -6.17 -8.41 -8.74
C GLN A 50 -6.42 -7.17 -7.88
N GLU A 51 -7.66 -6.72 -7.85
CA GLU A 51 -8.10 -5.67 -6.93
C GLU A 51 -8.44 -6.24 -5.56
N LYS A 52 -7.97 -5.58 -4.51
CA LYS A 52 -8.23 -5.94 -3.12
C LYS A 52 -8.58 -4.69 -2.32
N VAL A 53 -9.54 -4.81 -1.41
CA VAL A 53 -9.79 -3.77 -0.39
C VAL A 53 -8.89 -4.07 0.80
N MET A 54 -8.04 -3.10 1.15
CA MET A 54 -7.09 -3.22 2.25
C MET A 54 -7.20 -2.04 3.20
N ILE A 55 -6.97 -2.27 4.49
CA ILE A 55 -6.95 -1.21 5.50
C ILE A 55 -5.52 -0.75 5.70
N LEU A 56 -5.29 0.57 5.71
CA LEU A 56 -4.02 1.10 6.22
C LEU A 56 -3.98 0.93 7.74
N THR A 57 -3.33 -0.13 8.21
CA THR A 57 -3.28 -0.49 9.64
C THR A 57 -2.30 0.35 10.43
N ARG A 58 -1.20 0.79 9.80
CA ARG A 58 -0.15 1.55 10.46
C ARG A 58 0.63 2.43 9.48
N LYS A 59 0.98 3.63 9.94
CA LYS A 59 2.08 4.42 9.38
C LYS A 59 3.26 4.35 10.34
N ALA A 60 4.19 3.45 10.07
CA ALA A 60 5.42 3.41 10.85
C ALA A 60 6.38 4.49 10.34
N ILE A 61 7.45 4.75 11.11
CA ILE A 61 8.51 5.65 10.65
C ILE A 61 9.10 5.04 9.36
N GLY A 62 8.91 5.72 8.24
CA GLY A 62 9.45 5.29 6.95
C GLY A 62 8.58 4.31 6.14
N SER A 63 7.38 3.93 6.58
CA SER A 63 6.54 2.99 5.82
C SER A 63 5.03 3.07 6.07
N TRP A 64 4.25 2.66 5.06
CA TRP A 64 2.81 2.40 5.13
C TRP A 64 2.55 0.90 5.17
N HIS A 65 1.75 0.43 6.13
CA HIS A 65 1.41 -0.99 6.29
C HIS A 65 -0.08 -1.21 6.05
N PHE A 66 -0.41 -1.89 4.96
CA PHE A 66 -1.76 -2.31 4.63
C PHE A 66 -1.98 -3.75 5.06
N SER A 67 -3.20 -4.09 5.52
CA SER A 67 -3.62 -5.47 5.68
C SER A 67 -4.96 -5.72 4.99
N LEU A 68 -5.13 -6.93 4.48
CA LEU A 68 -6.45 -7.49 4.25
C LEU A 68 -7.17 -7.58 5.60
N LEU A 69 -8.46 -7.27 5.57
CA LEU A 69 -9.37 -7.61 6.67
C LEU A 69 -9.46 -9.14 6.82
#